data_AF-A0A9X2J0H1-F1
#
_entry.id   AF-A0A9X2J0H1-F1
#
_cell.length_a   1.000
_cell.length_b   1.000
_cell.length_c   1.000
_cell.angle_alpha   90.00
_cell.angle_beta   90.00
_cell.angle_gamma   90.00
#
_symmetry.space_group_name_H-M   'P 1'
#
loop_
_entity.id
_entity.type
_entity.pdbx_description
1 polymer ?
#
loop_
_entity_poly.entity_id
_entity_poly.type
_entity_poly.pdbx_seq_one_letter_code
_entity_poly.pdbx_strand_id
1 'polypeptide(L)'
;MARIGAIGYLRRDIAGPRQHWDEIQMRSLAKRLGYDLRKTIAFGAHTDNPAARLRSIANSLGVATVIVPSLAHFDGGEVPASLRGATVITVSDNTSP
;
A
#
# COMPACT_ATOMS: atom_id res chain seq x y z
N MET A 1 -21.10 0.15 -12.34
CA MET A 1 -20.04 1.17 -12.38
C MET A 1 -18.72 0.52 -12.00
N ALA A 2 -17.66 0.70 -12.77
CA ALA A 2 -16.35 0.12 -12.46
C ALA A 2 -15.71 0.86 -11.28
N ARG A 3 -15.31 0.13 -10.23
CA ARG A 3 -14.70 0.70 -9.03
C ARG A 3 -13.23 1.04 -9.30
N ILE A 4 -12.74 2.18 -8.80
CA ILE A 4 -11.33 2.60 -9.02
C ILE A 4 -10.42 1.57 -8.36
N GLY A 5 -9.46 1.04 -9.11
CA GLY A 5 -8.52 0.03 -8.59
C GLY A 5 -7.49 0.64 -7.63
N ALA A 6 -7.12 -0.12 -6.61
CA ALA A 6 -6.03 0.16 -5.69
C ALA A 6 -5.19 -1.10 -5.47
N ILE A 7 -3.92 -0.91 -5.09
CA ILE A 7 -3.07 -2.00 -4.58
C ILE A 7 -2.70 -1.72 -3.13
N GLY A 8 -2.59 -2.78 -2.34
CA GLY A 8 -2.06 -2.73 -1.00
C GLY A 8 -0.55 -2.93 -1.02
N TYR A 9 0.17 -2.25 -0.15
CA TYR A 9 1.60 -2.51 0.07
C TYR A 9 1.96 -2.52 1.55
N LEU A 10 2.80 -3.49 1.93
CA LEU A 10 3.46 -3.52 3.22
C LEU A 10 4.83 -4.19 3.12
N ARG A 11 5.69 -3.86 4.09
CA ARG A 11 6.92 -4.59 4.41
C ARG A 11 6.68 -5.58 5.53
N ARG A 12 6.98 -6.85 5.31
CA ARG A 12 6.81 -7.96 6.25
C ARG A 12 7.71 -7.81 7.49
N ASP A 13 8.91 -7.29 7.29
CA ASP A 13 9.88 -7.01 8.35
C ASP A 13 9.46 -5.81 9.23
N ILE A 14 8.60 -4.93 8.72
CA ILE A 14 8.02 -3.82 9.50
C ILE A 14 6.70 -4.24 10.16
N ALA A 15 5.83 -4.95 9.43
CA ALA A 15 4.55 -5.41 9.94
C ALA A 15 4.70 -6.50 11.00
N GLY A 16 5.65 -7.41 10.80
CA GLY A 16 5.91 -8.55 11.67
C GLY A 16 4.63 -9.35 11.96
N PRO A 17 4.36 -9.71 13.23
CA PRO A 17 3.14 -10.43 13.63
C PRO A 17 1.83 -9.71 13.32
N ARG A 18 1.86 -8.39 13.08
CA ARG A 18 0.66 -7.58 12.80
C ARG A 18 0.24 -7.60 11.33
N GLN A 19 1.02 -8.23 10.44
CA GLN A 19 0.75 -8.24 9.00
C GLN A 19 -0.71 -8.59 8.66
N HIS A 20 -1.27 -9.65 9.25
CA HIS A 20 -2.64 -10.05 8.97
C HIS A 20 -3.66 -8.96 9.35
N TRP A 21 -3.45 -8.31 10.50
CA TRP A 21 -4.28 -7.19 10.95
C TRP A 21 -4.14 -5.99 10.02
N ASP A 22 -2.93 -5.66 9.59
CA ASP A 22 -2.67 -4.57 8.65
C ASP A 22 -3.40 -4.80 7.31
N GLU A 23 -3.36 -6.03 6.78
CA GLU A 23 -4.07 -6.39 5.55
C GLU A 23 -5.60 -6.25 5.68
N ILE A 24 -6.17 -6.62 6.83
CA ILE A 24 -7.60 -6.43 7.13
C ILE A 24 -7.95 -4.94 7.17
N GLN A 25 -7.13 -4.12 7.83
CA GLN A 25 -7.36 -2.69 7.94
C GLN A 25 -7.28 -2.00 6.58
N MET A 26 -6.27 -2.33 5.77
CA MET A 26 -6.12 -1.81 4.41
C MET A 26 -7.32 -2.18 3.53
N ARG A 27 -7.82 -3.42 3.63
CA ARG A 27 -9.01 -3.87 2.89
C ARG A 27 -10.27 -3.13 3.33
N SER A 28 -10.45 -2.94 4.64
CA SER A 28 -11.57 -2.21 5.22
C SER A 28 -11.56 -0.75 4.78
N LEU A 29 -10.39 -0.11 4.83
CA LEU A 29 -10.18 1.25 4.35
C LEU A 29 -10.49 1.40 2.86
N ALA A 30 -9.96 0.50 2.02
CA ALA A 30 -10.25 0.51 0.59
C ALA A 30 -11.76 0.44 0.32
N LYS A 31 -12.47 -0.46 1.01
CA LYS A 31 -13.92 -0.60 0.88
C LYS A 31 -14.65 0.69 1.29
N ARG A 32 -14.27 1.28 2.43
CA ARG A 32 -14.86 2.54 2.94
C ARG A 32 -14.68 3.70 1.97
N LEU A 33 -13.53 3.78 1.30
CA LEU A 33 -13.21 4.82 0.32
C LEU A 33 -13.71 4.51 -1.09
N GLY A 34 -14.38 3.38 -1.30
CA GLY A 34 -14.88 2.99 -2.63
C GLY A 34 -13.78 2.56 -3.60
N TYR A 35 -12.62 2.11 -3.11
CA TYR A 35 -11.57 1.49 -3.93
C TYR A 35 -11.70 -0.02 -4.00
N ASP A 36 -11.35 -0.56 -5.17
CA ASP A 36 -11.17 -1.99 -5.36
C ASP A 36 -9.73 -2.43 -5.10
N LEU A 37 -9.49 -2.97 -3.90
CA LEU A 37 -8.16 -3.47 -3.52
C LEU A 37 -7.86 -4.77 -4.25
N ARG A 38 -7.19 -4.67 -5.40
CA ARG A 38 -6.99 -5.79 -6.33
C ARG A 38 -6.03 -6.85 -5.77
N LYS A 39 -4.98 -6.40 -5.10
CA LYS A 39 -3.95 -7.27 -4.51
C LYS A 39 -3.20 -6.52 -3.41
N THR A 40 -2.72 -7.25 -2.41
CA THR A 40 -1.72 -6.76 -1.45
C THR A 40 -0.36 -7.33 -1.79
N ILE A 41 0.64 -6.44 -1.87
CA ILE A 41 2.04 -6.76 -2.13
C ILE A 41 2.80 -6.69 -0.81
N ALA A 42 3.33 -7.83 -0.37
CA ALA A 42 4.10 -7.94 0.86
C ALA A 42 5.57 -8.24 0.52
N PHE A 43 6.46 -7.26 0.69
CA PHE A 43 7.90 -7.44 0.47
C PHE A 43 8.61 -7.75 1.78
N GLY A 44 9.72 -8.49 1.71
CA GLY A 44 10.58 -8.72 2.89
C GLY A 44 11.88 -7.92 2.79
N ALA A 45 12.69 -7.95 3.85
CA ALA A 45 13.93 -7.19 3.95
C ALA A 45 14.93 -7.39 2.80
N HIS A 46 14.91 -8.55 2.13
CA HIS A 46 15.79 -8.87 1.00
C HIS A 46 15.25 -8.44 -0.37
N THR A 47 14.20 -7.61 -0.41
CA THR A 47 13.65 -7.14 -1.68
C THR A 47 14.42 -5.90 -2.10
N ASP A 48 15.22 -6.02 -3.16
CA ASP A 48 15.93 -4.88 -3.72
C ASP A 48 14.95 -3.86 -4.31
N ASN A 49 15.17 -2.59 -3.97
CA ASN A 49 14.41 -1.43 -4.46
C ASN A 49 12.88 -1.63 -4.45
N PRO A 50 12.27 -1.82 -3.26
CA PRO A 50 10.87 -2.22 -3.13
C PRO A 50 9.91 -1.20 -3.75
N ALA A 51 10.23 0.09 -3.67
CA ALA A 51 9.41 1.17 -4.24
C ALA A 51 9.33 1.11 -5.77
N ALA A 52 10.45 0.87 -6.46
CA ALA A 52 10.47 0.75 -7.92
C ALA A 52 9.69 -0.50 -8.38
N ARG A 53 9.87 -1.63 -7.69
CA ARG A 53 9.12 -2.86 -7.99
C ARG A 53 7.62 -2.67 -7.75
N LEU A 54 7.23 -1.99 -6.68
CA LEU A 54 5.83 -1.67 -6.41
C LEU A 54 5.22 -0.81 -7.51
N ARG A 55 5.94 0.23 -7.98
CA ARG A 55 5.51 1.07 -9.11
C ARG A 55 5.29 0.25 -10.37
N SER A 56 6.22 -0.67 -10.69
CA SER A 56 6.08 -1.57 -11.84
C SER A 56 4.82 -2.44 -11.75
N ILE A 57 4.52 -2.98 -10.56
CA ILE A 57 3.32 -3.78 -10.34
C ILE A 57 2.06 -2.91 -10.51
N ALA A 58 2.04 -1.72 -9.90
CA ALA A 58 0.93 -0.77 -10.03
C ALA A 58 0.63 -0.43 -11.51
N ASN A 59 1.68 -0.15 -12.29
CA ASN A 59 1.57 0.14 -13.72
C ASN A 59 1.04 -1.06 -14.51
N SER A 60 1.53 -2.28 -14.24
CA SER A 60 1.04 -3.50 -14.91
C SER A 60 -0.43 -3.79 -14.64
N LEU A 61 -0.94 -3.34 -13.49
CA LEU A 61 -2.35 -3.45 -13.13
C LEU A 61 -3.17 -2.23 -13.58
N GLY A 62 -2.56 -1.19 -14.15
CA GLY A 62 -3.27 0.06 -14.49
C GLY A 62 -3.87 0.76 -13.27
N VAL A 63 -3.17 0.70 -12.14
CA VAL A 63 -3.61 1.28 -10.86
C VAL A 63 -2.66 2.41 -10.46
N ALA A 64 -3.23 3.55 -10.04
CA ALA A 64 -2.49 4.70 -9.56
C ALA A 64 -2.64 4.96 -8.05
N THR A 65 -3.37 4.11 -7.31
CA THR A 65 -3.59 4.25 -5.87
C THR A 65 -2.90 3.12 -5.10
N VAL A 66 -2.08 3.49 -4.12
CA VAL A 66 -1.41 2.58 -3.19
C VAL A 66 -1.94 2.83 -1.78
N ILE A 67 -2.44 1.78 -1.14
CA ILE A 67 -2.87 1.81 0.26
C ILE A 67 -1.77 1.12 1.09
N VAL A 68 -1.34 1.75 2.18
CA VAL A 68 -0.32 1.22 3.09
C VAL A 68 -0.78 1.33 4.55
N PRO A 69 -0.26 0.52 5.48
CA PRO A 69 -0.60 0.68 6.90
C PRO A 69 -0.14 2.05 7.42
N SER A 70 1.11 2.41 7.14
CA SER A 70 1.75 3.68 7.50
C SER A 70 2.93 3.97 6.56
N LEU A 71 3.48 5.17 6.62
CA LEU A 71 4.68 5.51 5.84
C LEU A 71 5.94 4.76 6.29
N ALA A 72 5.95 4.16 7.49
CA ALA A 72 7.06 3.35 7.99
C ALA A 72 7.35 2.10 7.13
N HIS A 73 6.42 1.70 6.25
CA HIS A 73 6.66 0.63 5.29
C HIS A 73 7.46 1.08 4.07
N PHE A 74 7.70 2.37 3.89
CA PHE A 74 8.65 2.90 2.92
C PHE A 74 9.99 3.18 3.57
N ASP A 75 11.06 3.03 2.79
CA ASP A 75 12.39 3.42 3.23
C ASP A 75 12.40 4.91 3.61
N GLY A 76 12.95 5.23 4.79
CA GLY A 76 12.98 6.61 5.31
C GLY A 76 11.66 7.12 5.90
N GLY A 77 10.58 6.33 5.89
CA GLY A 77 9.30 6.76 6.47
C GLY A 77 8.56 7.82 5.65
N GLU A 78 8.88 7.94 4.36
CA GLU A 78 8.32 8.94 3.45
C GLU A 78 7.88 8.31 2.12
N VAL A 79 7.04 9.01 1.34
CA VAL A 79 6.63 8.52 0.03
C VAL A 79 7.81 8.57 -0.94
N PRO A 80 8.28 7.42 -1.47
CA PRO A 80 9.47 7.39 -2.31
C PRO A 80 9.21 8.04 -3.68
N ALA A 81 10.24 8.66 -4.25
CA ALA A 81 10.16 9.34 -5.55
C ALA A 81 9.66 8.43 -6.69
N SER A 82 9.93 7.12 -6.61
CA SER A 82 9.44 6.11 -7.58
C SER A 82 7.91 6.01 -7.63
N LEU A 83 7.20 6.47 -6.60
CA LEU A 83 5.73 6.54 -6.55
C LEU A 83 5.18 7.93 -6.89
N ARG A 84 6.00 8.85 -7.42
CA ARG A 84 5.53 10.16 -7.86
C ARG A 84 4.36 10.01 -8.85
N GLY A 85 3.27 10.73 -8.59
CA GLY A 85 2.03 10.68 -9.37
C GLY A 85 1.11 9.50 -9.04
N ALA A 86 1.49 8.63 -8.10
CA ALA A 86 0.55 7.72 -7.45
C ALA A 86 -0.06 8.39 -6.21
N THR A 87 -1.33 8.11 -5.94
CA THR A 87 -1.98 8.49 -4.69
C THR A 87 -1.60 7.47 -3.62
N VAL A 88 -0.93 7.90 -2.55
CA VAL A 88 -0.64 7.07 -1.39
C VAL A 88 -1.63 7.39 -0.27
N ILE A 89 -2.28 6.38 0.27
CA ILE A 89 -3.23 6.50 1.37
C ILE A 89 -2.75 5.61 2.51
N THR A 90 -2.64 6.16 3.72
CA THR A 90 -2.26 5.36 4.89
C THR A 90 -3.50 4.98 5.72
N VAL A 91 -3.39 3.88 6.47
CA VAL A 91 -4.39 3.51 7.49
C VAL A 91 -4.25 4.42 8.71
N SER A 92 -3.02 4.74 9.12
CA SER A 92 -2.74 5.63 10.25
C SER A 92 -3.36 7.02 10.11
N ASP A 93 -3.50 7.55 8.89
CA ASP A 93 -4.13 8.86 8.66
C ASP A 93 -5.67 8.81 8.74
N ASN A 94 -6.26 7.63 8.96
CA ASN A 94 -7.72 7.43 8.98
C ASN A 94 -8.26 6.76 10.25
N THR A 95 -7.52 6.89 11.35
CA THR A 95 -8.09 6.83 12.70
C THR A 95 -8.72 8.20 13.00
N SER A 96 -10.02 8.35 12.73
CA SER A 96 -10.80 9.39 13.37
C SER A 96 -10.71 9.18 14.89
N PRO A 97 -10.55 10.25 15.70
CA PRO A 97 -10.77 10.16 17.16
C PRO A 97 -12.20 9.71 17.48
#